data_AF-A0A0X8CCV1-F1
#
_entry.id   AF-A0A0X8CCV1-F1
#
_cell.length_a   1.000
_cell.length_b   1.000
_cell.length_c   1.000
_cell.angle_alpha   90.00
_cell.angle_beta   90.00
_cell.angle_gamma   90.00
#
_symmetry.space_group_name_H-M   'P 1'
#
loop_
_entity.id
_entity.type
_entity.pdbx_description
1 polymer ?
#
loop_
_entity_poly.entity_id
_entity_poly.type
_entity_poly.pdbx_seq_one_letter_code
_entity_poly.pdbx_strand_id
1 'polypeptide(L)'
;MDDYCGEGSPTESPVTSMVARIPKDRLKYIAYRAWSPDSRAETVPDDWRPWYSEQFAYQEARYEQALEHVCRHYGSATGRPADIPKTNHAAAACYWRRWTARQEMLCRFEYELYVINAEEQMEREAENAAGRKAEAIIEGIERQIEDVAQDILRDILDEQRVAP
;
A
#
# COMPACT_ATOMS: atom_id res chain seq x y z
N MET A 1 -28.22 -21.18 -6.83
CA MET A 1 -27.12 -21.71 -5.98
C MET A 1 -26.16 -22.40 -6.94
N ASP A 2 -25.48 -21.61 -7.80
CA ASP A 2 -25.06 -22.06 -9.14
C ASP A 2 -23.57 -21.77 -9.47
N ASP A 3 -22.74 -21.56 -8.45
CA ASP A 3 -21.34 -21.13 -8.61
C ASP A 3 -20.35 -22.21 -8.12
N TYR A 4 -20.57 -23.49 -8.47
CA TYR A 4 -19.77 -24.60 -7.92
C TYR A 4 -19.49 -25.71 -8.95
N CYS A 5 -18.24 -26.16 -8.99
CA CYS A 5 -17.85 -27.47 -9.53
C CYS A 5 -17.25 -28.27 -8.38
N GLY A 6 -17.83 -29.44 -8.06
CA GLY A 6 -17.48 -30.24 -6.88
C GLY A 6 -16.51 -31.39 -7.12
N GLU A 7 -15.95 -31.51 -8.32
CA GLU A 7 -15.06 -32.61 -8.70
C GLU A 7 -13.63 -32.08 -8.92
N GLY A 8 -12.68 -32.60 -8.12
CA GLY A 8 -11.26 -32.25 -8.15
C GLY A 8 -10.39 -33.34 -8.77
N SER A 9 -9.12 -33.03 -9.07
CA SER A 9 -8.14 -34.02 -9.54
C SER A 9 -7.41 -34.66 -8.35
N PRO A 10 -7.36 -36.01 -8.24
CA PRO A 10 -6.58 -36.68 -7.21
C PRO A 10 -5.06 -36.58 -7.42
N THR A 11 -4.59 -36.16 -8.61
CA THR A 11 -3.17 -36.17 -8.99
C THR A 11 -2.48 -34.81 -8.91
N GLU A 12 -3.21 -33.69 -9.01
CA GLU A 12 -2.57 -32.36 -9.12
C GLU A 12 -2.70 -31.46 -7.88
N SER A 13 -3.70 -31.69 -7.01
CA SER A 13 -3.88 -31.07 -5.67
C SER A 13 -5.27 -31.50 -5.17
N PRO A 14 -5.56 -31.65 -3.85
CA PRO A 14 -6.89 -32.01 -3.34
C PRO A 14 -7.89 -30.82 -3.46
N VAL A 15 -7.91 -30.16 -4.61
CA VAL A 15 -8.77 -29.03 -4.91
C VAL A 15 -10.06 -29.60 -5.45
N THR A 16 -11.02 -29.78 -4.54
CA THR A 16 -12.34 -30.32 -4.81
C THR A 16 -13.29 -29.27 -5.40
N SER A 17 -12.89 -28.00 -5.51
CA SER A 17 -13.77 -26.97 -6.05
C SER A 17 -13.11 -25.70 -6.59
N MET A 18 -13.78 -25.12 -7.59
CA MET A 18 -13.55 -23.78 -8.08
C MET A 18 -14.49 -22.81 -7.35
N VAL A 19 -13.97 -22.09 -6.35
CA VAL A 19 -14.73 -21.04 -5.67
C VAL A 19 -14.81 -19.83 -6.59
N ALA A 20 -15.97 -19.62 -7.19
CA ALA A 20 -16.21 -18.56 -8.16
C ALA A 20 -16.08 -17.15 -7.55
N ARG A 21 -16.55 -17.00 -6.30
CA ARG A 21 -16.61 -15.70 -5.63
C ARG A 21 -15.46 -15.52 -4.67
N ILE A 22 -14.69 -14.45 -4.88
CA ILE A 22 -13.67 -14.05 -3.92
C ILE A 22 -14.33 -13.36 -2.73
N PRO A 23 -13.94 -13.69 -1.48
CA PRO A 23 -14.45 -13.00 -0.30
C PRO A 23 -14.22 -11.49 -0.41
N LYS A 24 -15.26 -10.70 -0.14
CA LYS A 24 -15.17 -9.23 -0.21
C LYS A 24 -14.04 -8.67 0.65
N ASP A 25 -13.77 -9.26 1.81
CA ASP A 25 -12.69 -8.80 2.68
C ASP A 25 -11.31 -8.94 2.03
N ARG A 26 -11.11 -9.92 1.13
CA ARG A 26 -9.88 -10.03 0.33
C ARG A 26 -9.79 -8.93 -0.73
N LEU A 27 -10.91 -8.54 -1.35
CA LEU A 27 -10.96 -7.40 -2.26
C LEU A 27 -10.70 -6.09 -1.54
N LYS A 28 -11.27 -5.90 -0.34
CA LYS A 28 -11.00 -4.75 0.52
C LYS A 28 -9.52 -4.65 0.86
N TYR A 29 -8.89 -5.79 1.17
CA TYR A 29 -7.46 -5.86 1.45
C TYR A 29 -6.59 -5.38 0.28
N ILE A 30 -6.97 -5.76 -0.94
CA ILE A 30 -6.27 -5.31 -2.15
C ILE A 30 -6.52 -3.81 -2.40
N ALA A 31 -7.76 -3.34 -2.20
CA ALA A 31 -8.15 -1.96 -2.51
C ALA A 31 -7.60 -0.90 -1.54
N TYR A 32 -7.45 -1.21 -0.24
CA TYR A 32 -6.97 -0.21 0.73
C TYR A 32 -5.48 0.11 0.59
N ARG A 33 -4.69 -0.81 0.02
CA ARG A 33 -3.21 -0.79 0.11
C ARG A 33 -2.54 0.36 -0.63
N ALA A 34 -3.25 1.06 -1.50
CA ALA A 34 -2.74 2.28 -2.13
C ALA A 34 -3.01 3.56 -1.30
N TRP A 35 -3.86 3.49 -0.26
CA TRP A 35 -4.55 4.68 0.25
C TRP A 35 -4.82 4.73 1.77
N SER A 36 -4.52 3.66 2.53
CA SER A 36 -4.75 3.61 3.98
C SER A 36 -3.44 3.67 4.78
N PRO A 37 -3.25 4.69 5.65
CA PRO A 37 -2.02 4.87 6.42
C PRO A 37 -1.80 3.81 7.53
N ASP A 38 -2.83 3.07 7.93
CA ASP A 38 -2.74 2.06 9.00
C ASP A 38 -3.10 0.64 8.53
N SER A 39 -3.12 0.43 7.21
CA SER A 39 -3.37 -0.87 6.58
C SER A 39 -4.74 -1.48 6.84
N ARG A 40 -5.78 -0.66 7.10
CA ARG A 40 -7.14 -1.15 7.29
C ARG A 40 -8.11 -0.44 6.35
N ALA A 41 -9.17 -1.15 5.96
CA ALA A 41 -10.17 -0.61 5.04
C ALA A 41 -11.12 0.37 5.75
N GLU A 42 -11.35 0.17 7.04
CA GLU A 42 -12.27 0.92 7.89
C GLU A 42 -11.76 2.33 8.25
N THR A 43 -10.47 2.56 8.03
CA THR A 43 -9.71 3.72 8.51
C THR A 43 -9.18 4.58 7.36
N VAL A 44 -9.58 4.27 6.13
CA VAL A 44 -9.32 5.13 4.97
C VAL A 44 -9.90 6.52 5.27
N PRO A 45 -9.08 7.59 5.23
CA PRO A 45 -9.56 8.95 5.47
C PRO A 45 -10.72 9.32 4.54
N ASP A 46 -11.64 10.17 5.02
CA ASP A 46 -12.83 10.55 4.24
C ASP A 46 -12.46 11.14 2.87
N ASP A 47 -11.39 11.94 2.81
CA ASP A 47 -10.88 12.52 1.56
C ASP A 47 -10.46 11.45 0.54
N TRP A 48 -10.09 10.24 1.00
CA TRP A 48 -9.55 9.15 0.18
C TRP A 48 -10.59 8.07 -0.13
N ARG A 49 -11.76 8.14 0.51
CA ARG A 49 -12.86 7.18 0.36
C ARG A 49 -13.39 7.04 -1.08
N PRO A 50 -13.48 8.11 -1.91
CA PRO A 50 -13.86 7.97 -3.31
C PRO A 50 -12.90 7.06 -4.09
N TRP A 51 -11.59 7.28 -3.98
CA TRP A 51 -10.58 6.46 -4.66
C TRP A 51 -10.56 5.02 -4.15
N TYR A 52 -10.72 4.80 -2.85
CA TYR A 52 -10.89 3.45 -2.30
C TYR A 52 -12.08 2.73 -2.93
N SER A 53 -13.22 3.42 -3.05
CA SER A 53 -14.45 2.84 -3.62
C SER A 53 -14.28 2.50 -5.10
N GLU A 54 -13.63 3.39 -5.87
CA GLU A 54 -13.28 3.14 -7.27
C GLU A 54 -12.34 1.93 -7.42
N GLN A 55 -11.31 1.85 -6.58
CA GLN A 55 -10.37 0.71 -6.59
C GLN A 55 -11.07 -0.59 -6.21
N PHE A 56 -11.93 -0.58 -5.20
CA PHE A 56 -12.71 -1.76 -4.82
C PHE A 56 -13.58 -2.26 -5.98
N ALA A 57 -14.31 -1.34 -6.63
CA ALA A 57 -15.14 -1.66 -7.79
C ALA A 57 -14.30 -2.17 -8.99
N TYR A 58 -13.14 -1.56 -9.24
CA TYR A 58 -12.22 -2.01 -10.28
C TYR A 58 -11.72 -3.43 -10.03
N GLN A 59 -11.33 -3.76 -8.80
CA GLN A 59 -10.87 -5.10 -8.45
C GLN A 59 -12.01 -6.11 -8.58
N GLU A 60 -13.20 -5.80 -8.09
CA GLU A 60 -14.39 -6.66 -8.25
C GLU A 60 -14.64 -6.99 -9.73
N ALA A 61 -14.70 -5.96 -10.60
CA ALA A 61 -14.88 -6.15 -12.04
C ALA A 61 -13.74 -6.94 -12.69
N ARG A 62 -12.48 -6.72 -12.28
CA ARG A 62 -11.32 -7.44 -12.82
C ARG A 62 -11.36 -8.93 -12.47
N TYR A 63 -11.76 -9.26 -11.24
CA TYR A 63 -11.92 -10.64 -10.79
C TYR A 63 -13.06 -11.34 -11.54
N GLU A 64 -14.20 -10.66 -11.75
CA GLU A 64 -15.32 -11.20 -12.54
C GLU A 64 -14.92 -11.45 -14.00
N GLN A 65 -14.26 -10.50 -14.65
CA GLN A 65 -13.78 -10.65 -16.03
C GLN A 65 -12.76 -11.79 -16.17
N ALA A 66 -11.82 -11.90 -15.22
CA ALA A 66 -10.82 -12.96 -15.22
C ALA A 66 -11.47 -14.33 -15.01
N LEU A 67 -12.44 -14.43 -14.10
CA LEU A 67 -13.21 -15.64 -13.86
C LEU A 67 -13.93 -16.07 -15.14
N GLU A 68 -14.64 -15.15 -15.80
CA GLU A 68 -15.35 -15.44 -17.05
C GLU A 68 -14.39 -15.93 -18.13
N HIS A 69 -13.26 -15.24 -18.30
CA HIS A 69 -12.23 -15.61 -19.27
C HIS A 69 -11.68 -17.02 -19.01
N VAL A 70 -11.34 -17.34 -17.76
CA VAL A 70 -10.87 -18.67 -17.36
C VAL A 70 -11.94 -19.72 -17.64
N CYS A 71 -13.21 -19.46 -17.28
CA CYS A 71 -14.30 -20.40 -17.55
C CYS A 71 -14.44 -20.68 -19.05
N ARG A 72 -14.44 -19.64 -19.89
CA ARG A 72 -14.52 -19.78 -21.36
C ARG A 72 -13.33 -20.57 -21.91
N HIS A 73 -12.12 -20.29 -21.43
CA HIS A 73 -10.91 -21.00 -21.84
C HIS A 73 -11.01 -22.51 -21.60
N TYR A 74 -11.65 -22.92 -20.49
CA TYR A 74 -11.85 -24.32 -20.14
C TYR A 74 -13.14 -24.94 -20.70
N GLY A 75 -13.85 -24.25 -21.59
CA GLY A 75 -14.97 -24.79 -22.37
C GLY A 75 -16.36 -24.38 -21.89
N SER A 76 -16.48 -23.42 -20.97
CA SER A 76 -17.77 -22.85 -20.58
C SER A 76 -18.39 -22.03 -21.71
N ALA A 77 -19.64 -22.33 -22.09
CA ALA A 77 -20.37 -21.58 -23.10
C ALA A 77 -20.82 -20.19 -22.60
N THR A 78 -21.26 -20.10 -21.34
CA THR A 78 -21.73 -18.85 -20.73
C THR A 78 -20.64 -18.09 -19.98
N GLY A 79 -19.42 -18.62 -19.92
CA GLY A 79 -18.34 -18.08 -19.08
C GLY A 79 -18.58 -18.25 -17.59
N ARG A 80 -19.43 -19.19 -17.17
CA ARG A 80 -19.66 -19.54 -15.76
C ARG A 80 -18.99 -20.86 -15.41
N PRO A 81 -18.56 -21.05 -14.15
CA PRO A 81 -17.95 -22.31 -13.70
C PRO A 81 -18.87 -23.53 -13.89
N ALA A 82 -20.17 -23.37 -13.65
CA ALA A 82 -21.16 -24.45 -13.77
C ALA A 82 -21.23 -25.09 -15.17
N ASP A 83 -20.86 -24.33 -16.19
CA ASP A 83 -20.96 -24.73 -17.60
C ASP A 83 -19.66 -25.37 -18.12
N ILE A 84 -18.60 -25.44 -17.29
CA ILE A 84 -17.35 -26.09 -17.69
C ILE A 84 -17.61 -27.60 -17.83
N PRO A 85 -17.10 -28.27 -18.87
CA PRO A 85 -17.16 -29.74 -18.96
C PRO A 85 -16.45 -30.41 -17.79
N LYS A 86 -17.03 -31.48 -17.23
CA LYS A 86 -16.47 -32.21 -16.06
C LYS A 86 -15.00 -32.60 -16.22
N THR A 87 -14.60 -32.99 -17.43
CA THR A 87 -13.21 -33.37 -17.74
C THR A 87 -12.21 -32.25 -17.50
N ASN A 88 -12.66 -30.99 -17.50
CA ASN A 88 -11.81 -29.80 -17.39
C ASN A 88 -11.92 -29.12 -16.01
N HIS A 89 -12.81 -29.57 -15.12
CA HIS A 89 -13.06 -28.93 -13.81
C HIS A 89 -11.80 -28.78 -12.99
N ALA A 90 -11.00 -29.84 -12.88
CA ALA A 90 -9.79 -29.82 -12.08
C ALA A 90 -8.74 -28.83 -12.60
N ALA A 91 -8.54 -28.79 -13.93
CA ALA A 91 -7.61 -27.87 -14.56
C ALA A 91 -8.07 -26.41 -14.38
N ALA A 92 -9.37 -26.15 -14.57
CA ALA A 92 -9.97 -24.84 -14.36
C ALA A 92 -9.81 -24.36 -12.91
N ALA A 93 -10.14 -25.22 -11.94
CA ALA A 93 -10.02 -24.91 -10.52
C ALA A 93 -8.56 -24.64 -10.10
N CYS A 94 -7.62 -25.47 -10.59
CA CYS A 94 -6.19 -25.30 -10.32
C CYS A 94 -5.68 -23.98 -10.89
N TYR A 95 -6.01 -23.67 -12.15
CA TYR A 95 -5.61 -22.42 -12.79
C TYR A 95 -6.19 -21.21 -12.06
N TRP A 96 -7.49 -21.24 -11.75
CA TRP A 96 -8.15 -20.16 -11.02
C TRP A 96 -7.45 -19.86 -9.70
N ARG A 97 -7.19 -20.89 -8.89
CA ARG A 97 -6.47 -20.73 -7.61
C ARG A 97 -5.06 -20.14 -7.79
N ARG A 98 -4.32 -20.58 -8.81
CA ARG A 98 -2.98 -20.02 -9.11
C ARG A 98 -3.08 -18.56 -9.53
N TRP A 99 -4.07 -18.23 -10.35
CA TRP A 99 -4.29 -16.87 -10.80
C TRP A 99 -4.65 -15.95 -9.62
N THR A 100 -5.57 -16.36 -8.74
CA THR A 100 -5.92 -15.58 -7.54
C THR A 100 -4.72 -15.40 -6.62
N ALA A 101 -3.94 -16.46 -6.37
CA ALA A 101 -2.73 -16.39 -5.56
C ALA A 101 -1.69 -15.43 -6.15
N ARG A 102 -1.53 -15.42 -7.49
CA ARG A 102 -0.63 -14.48 -8.17
C ARG A 102 -1.08 -13.03 -8.00
N GLN A 103 -2.38 -12.75 -8.11
CA GLN A 103 -2.89 -11.39 -7.85
C GLN A 103 -2.60 -10.96 -6.42
N GLU A 104 -2.85 -11.82 -5.44
CA GLU A 104 -2.54 -11.54 -4.03
C GLU A 104 -1.06 -11.27 -3.78
N MET A 105 -0.17 -12.04 -4.42
CA MET A 105 1.28 -11.81 -4.34
C MET A 105 1.69 -10.47 -4.95
N LEU A 106 1.15 -10.12 -6.12
CA LEU A 106 1.43 -8.84 -6.78
C LEU A 106 0.99 -7.66 -5.91
N CYS A 107 -0.27 -7.69 -5.42
CA CYS A 107 -0.78 -6.65 -4.54
C CYS A 107 -0.02 -6.58 -3.21
N ARG A 108 0.51 -7.73 -2.74
CA ARG A 108 1.37 -7.74 -1.56
C ARG A 108 2.71 -7.05 -1.82
N PHE A 109 3.34 -7.39 -2.92
CA PHE A 109 4.63 -6.83 -3.33
C PHE A 109 4.55 -5.32 -3.59
N GLU A 110 3.53 -4.85 -4.32
CA GLU A 110 3.30 -3.42 -4.59
C GLU A 110 3.15 -2.62 -3.30
N TYR A 111 2.42 -3.17 -2.32
CA TYR A 111 2.29 -2.55 -1.01
C TYR A 111 3.61 -2.47 -0.24
N GLU A 112 4.39 -3.56 -0.23
CA GLU A 112 5.69 -3.57 0.45
C GLU A 112 6.63 -2.51 -0.16
N LEU A 113 6.61 -2.31 -1.49
CA LEU A 113 7.34 -1.22 -2.15
C LEU A 113 6.83 0.17 -1.75
N TYR A 114 5.51 0.34 -1.63
CA TYR A 114 4.93 1.61 -1.19
C TYR A 114 5.36 1.97 0.23
N VAL A 115 5.33 1.01 1.16
CA VAL A 115 5.77 1.21 2.55
C VAL A 115 7.23 1.62 2.60
N ILE A 116 8.11 0.93 1.87
CA ILE A 116 9.54 1.27 1.81
C ILE A 116 9.72 2.72 1.33
N ASN A 117 9.05 3.11 0.24
CA ASN A 117 9.14 4.48 -0.27
C ASN A 117 8.65 5.52 0.74
N ALA A 118 7.57 5.22 1.47
CA ALA A 118 7.01 6.11 2.49
C ALA A 118 7.97 6.25 3.69
N GLU A 119 8.55 5.15 4.16
CA GLU A 119 9.55 5.14 5.23
C GLU A 119 10.80 5.93 4.84
N GLU A 120 11.31 5.73 3.61
CA GLU A 120 12.45 6.49 3.08
C GLU A 120 12.15 7.99 2.99
N GLN A 121 10.92 8.37 2.59
CA GLN A 121 10.51 9.77 2.53
C GLN A 121 10.44 10.39 3.93
N MET A 122 9.86 9.69 4.90
CA MET A 122 9.79 10.15 6.30
C MET A 122 11.18 10.33 6.90
N GLU A 123 12.11 9.41 6.62
CA GLU A 123 13.50 9.50 7.09
C GLU A 123 14.19 10.75 6.52
N ARG A 124 14.06 11.00 5.22
CA ARG A 124 14.60 12.22 4.58
C ARG A 124 13.97 13.50 5.14
N GLU A 125 12.67 13.51 5.39
CA GLU A 125 11.99 14.66 5.98
C GLU A 125 12.48 14.94 7.41
N ALA A 126 12.71 13.88 8.20
CA ALA A 126 13.27 13.99 9.54
C ALA A 126 14.73 14.49 9.52
N GLU A 127 15.56 13.99 8.60
CA GLU A 127 16.94 14.46 8.41
C GLU A 127 16.97 15.95 8.01
N ASN A 128 16.15 16.35 7.04
CA ASN A 128 16.02 17.75 6.64
C ASN A 128 15.54 18.65 7.78
N ALA A 129 14.61 18.16 8.60
CA ALA A 129 14.13 18.90 9.78
C ALA A 129 15.23 19.03 10.86
N ALA A 130 16.02 17.98 11.07
CA ALA A 130 17.17 18.02 11.97
C ALA A 130 18.24 19.01 11.49
N GLY A 131 18.53 19.03 10.17
CA GLY A 131 19.43 20.01 9.54
C GLY A 131 18.99 21.45 9.79
N ARG A 132 17.73 21.78 9.50
CA ARG A 132 17.17 23.12 9.77
C ARG A 132 17.25 23.51 11.24
N LYS A 133 17.04 22.55 12.15
CA LYS A 133 17.15 22.79 13.60
C LYS A 133 18.59 23.07 14.02
N ALA A 134 19.56 22.35 13.45
CA ALA A 134 20.97 22.56 13.72
C ALA A 134 21.44 23.94 13.23
N GLU A 135 21.06 24.34 12.00
CA GLU A 135 21.34 25.67 11.46
C GLU A 135 20.78 26.78 12.36
N ALA A 136 19.52 26.66 12.79
CA ALA A 136 18.90 27.64 13.68
C ALA A 136 19.61 27.77 15.04
N ILE A 137 20.15 26.66 15.58
CA ILE A 137 20.94 26.67 16.82
C ILE A 137 22.27 27.40 16.60
N ILE A 138 22.96 27.10 15.50
CA ILE A 138 24.24 27.75 15.16
C ILE A 138 24.04 29.26 15.02
N GLU A 139 23.06 29.71 14.24
CA GLU A 139 22.76 31.13 14.10
C GLU A 139 22.40 31.81 15.43
N GLY A 140 21.75 31.09 16.34
CA GLY A 140 21.43 31.60 17.67
C GLY A 140 22.67 31.77 18.54
N ILE A 141 23.60 30.82 18.49
CA ILE A 141 24.89 30.89 19.19
C ILE A 141 25.75 32.03 18.63
N GLU A 142 25.83 32.17 17.30
CA GLU A 142 26.60 33.23 16.65
C GLU A 142 26.11 34.62 17.06
N ARG A 143 24.79 34.82 17.12
CA ARG A 143 24.19 36.07 17.64
C ARG A 143 24.54 36.33 19.11
N GLN A 144 24.45 35.31 19.97
CA GLN A 144 24.83 35.46 21.37
C GLN A 144 26.30 35.82 21.55
N ILE A 145 27.19 35.23 20.74
CA ILE A 145 28.62 35.56 20.74
C ILE A 145 28.82 37.02 20.30
N GLU A 146 28.11 37.45 19.25
CA GLU A 146 28.19 38.83 18.77
C GLU A 146 27.70 39.83 19.81
N ASP A 147 26.56 39.57 20.47
CA ASP A 147 26.01 40.40 21.54
C ASP A 147 27.01 40.52 22.71
N VAL A 148 27.55 39.39 23.19
CA VAL A 148 28.54 39.38 24.28
C VAL A 148 29.82 40.12 23.88
N ALA A 149 30.29 39.96 22.65
CA ALA A 149 31.49 40.65 22.18
C ALA A 149 31.27 42.17 22.09
N GLN A 150 30.07 42.62 21.68
CA GLN A 150 29.71 44.04 21.64
C GLN A 150 29.62 44.65 23.04
N ASP A 151 29.05 43.92 24.00
CA ASP A 151 28.97 44.35 25.40
C ASP A 151 30.37 44.50 26.02
N ILE A 152 31.26 43.50 25.84
CA ILE A 152 32.65 43.59 26.30
C ILE A 152 33.38 44.80 25.68
N LEU A 153 33.19 45.03 24.37
CA LEU A 153 33.79 46.18 23.69
C LEU A 153 33.29 47.51 24.25
N ARG A 154 32.00 47.62 24.57
CA ARG A 154 31.43 48.81 25.21
C ARG A 154 31.99 49.03 26.60
N ASP A 155 32.05 47.99 27.43
CA ASP A 155 32.59 48.08 28.78
C ASP A 155 34.04 48.58 28.76
N ILE A 156 34.88 48.04 27.86
CA ILE A 156 36.27 48.50 27.69
C ILE A 156 36.33 49.97 27.24
N LEU A 157 35.49 50.37 26.29
CA LEU A 157 35.47 51.75 25.78
C LEU A 157 34.99 52.75 26.83
N ASP A 158 34.02 52.37 27.66
CA ASP A 158 33.49 53.20 28.73
C ASP A 158 34.50 53.31 29.88
N GLU A 159 35.21 52.24 30.24
CA GLU A 159 36.32 52.29 31.20
C GLU A 159 37.44 53.24 30.74
N GLN A 160 37.80 53.23 29.44
CA GLN A 160 38.82 54.14 28.90
C GLN A 160 38.34 55.60 28.78
N ARG A 161 37.03 55.85 28.76
CA ARG A 161 36.47 57.20 28.74
C ARG A 161 36.41 57.87 30.11
N VAL A 162 36.34 57.07 31.18
CA VAL A 162 36.23 57.55 32.57
C VAL A 162 37.61 57.66 33.24
N ALA A 163 38.66 57.09 32.65
CA ALA A 163 40.03 57.28 33.08
C ALA A 163 40.53 58.72 32.76
N PRO A 164 41.06 59.47 33.76
CA PRO A 164 41.52 60.86 33.60
C PRO A 164 42.81 61.02 32.79
#